data_AF-A0A345H2U0-F1
#
_entry.id   AF-A0A345H2U0-F1
#
_cell.length_a   1.000
_cell.length_b   1.000
_cell.length_c   1.000
_cell.angle_alpha   90.00
_cell.angle_beta   90.00
_cell.angle_gamma   90.00
#
_symmetry.space_group_name_H-M   'P 1'
#
loop_
_entity.id
_entity.type
_entity.pdbx_description
1 polymer ?
#
loop_
_entity_poly.entity_id
_entity_poly.type
_entity_poly.pdbx_seq_one_letter_code
_entity_poly.pdbx_strand_id
1 'polypeptide(L)'
;MNIFSKIFGGTNNSKKQVYTHYILQESKNGYSLKKMKKTIVIFPDRINTNAHAEAQTQHVYTKKFRSLLDFWNYITKSEKWYLEYQANSIQHIENYIEILAPFIVKSTNELRRNMEFSEKDIFTIAAWDNLLFRYKEKSELVFKESQKLKAFCANCKKERIEFSQRYPKSICHECFSKITDNTGRSVEFFNSHIGGYGCQGYYSGTNQQEKYEEAVCYIDGKKFVAEEARFGGIVISLKE
;
A
#
# COMPACT_ATOMS: atom_id res chain seq x y z
N MET A 1 16.55 -13.21 7.37
CA MET A 1 17.99 -13.03 7.10
C MET A 1 18.38 -11.61 7.48
N ASN A 2 19.27 -11.49 8.46
CA ASN A 2 19.56 -10.24 9.16
C ASN A 2 20.39 -9.29 8.26
N ILE A 3 20.00 -8.02 8.19
CA ILE A 3 20.67 -6.95 7.40
C ILE A 3 22.16 -6.78 7.79
N PHE A 4 22.55 -7.31 8.95
CA PHE A 4 23.88 -7.18 9.52
C PHE A 4 24.99 -8.01 8.85
N SER A 5 24.70 -9.09 8.13
CA SER A 5 25.77 -10.02 7.68
C SER A 5 26.49 -9.65 6.37
N LYS A 6 26.01 -8.65 5.61
CA LYS A 6 26.63 -8.24 4.33
C LYS A 6 27.48 -6.95 4.39
N ILE A 7 27.65 -6.34 5.58
CA ILE A 7 28.10 -4.93 5.69
C ILE A 7 29.59 -4.77 6.02
N PHE A 8 30.28 -5.79 6.54
CA PHE A 8 31.66 -5.64 7.03
C PHE A 8 32.73 -5.94 5.96
N GLY A 9 32.57 -5.35 4.78
CA GLY A 9 33.64 -5.16 3.80
C GLY A 9 34.28 -3.77 4.02
N GLY A 10 35.59 -3.73 4.23
CA GLY A 10 36.32 -2.61 4.83
C GLY A 10 36.10 -1.22 4.22
N THR A 11 35.88 -0.24 5.11
CA THR A 11 36.42 1.12 5.14
C THR A 11 35.85 1.82 6.38
N ASN A 12 36.67 2.62 7.07
CA ASN A 12 36.39 3.29 8.36
C ASN A 12 35.31 4.41 8.30
N ASN A 13 34.38 4.38 7.34
CA ASN A 13 33.40 5.44 7.15
C ASN A 13 32.13 5.14 7.95
N SER A 14 31.80 6.03 8.88
CA SER A 14 30.52 6.02 9.59
C SER A 14 29.38 6.12 8.58
N LYS A 15 28.33 5.30 8.77
CA LYS A 15 27.14 5.35 7.92
C LYS A 15 26.11 6.26 8.56
N LYS A 16 25.73 7.33 7.85
CA LYS A 16 24.73 8.30 8.29
C LYS A 16 23.41 8.07 7.55
N GLN A 17 22.32 7.93 8.28
CA GLN A 17 20.96 7.82 7.74
C GLN A 17 20.08 8.91 8.36
N VAL A 18 19.28 9.58 7.53
CA VAL A 18 18.38 10.66 7.96
C VAL A 18 16.95 10.27 7.66
N TYR A 19 16.09 10.37 8.68
CA TYR A 19 14.68 10.02 8.63
C TYR A 19 13.84 11.24 8.98
N THR A 20 12.71 11.42 8.30
CA THR A 20 11.67 12.36 8.71
C THR A 20 10.62 11.60 9.49
N HIS A 21 10.21 12.14 10.64
CA HIS A 21 9.04 11.66 11.35
C HIS A 21 8.14 12.82 11.77
N TYR A 22 6.89 12.51 12.04
CA TYR A 22 5.87 13.45 12.44
C TYR A 22 5.37 13.12 13.83
N ILE A 23 5.10 14.13 14.63
CA ILE A 23 4.49 13.96 15.95
C ILE A 23 3.16 14.70 15.92
N LEU A 24 2.06 13.97 16.15
CA LEU A 24 0.75 14.56 16.37
C LEU A 24 0.57 14.76 17.88
N GLN A 25 0.34 16.00 18.30
CA GLN A 25 0.17 16.36 19.71
C GLN A 25 -1.14 17.11 19.92
N GLU A 26 -1.91 16.68 20.91
CA GLU A 26 -3.04 17.43 21.44
C GLU A 26 -2.58 18.47 22.48
N SER A 27 -3.29 19.59 22.53
CA SER A 27 -3.10 20.67 23.50
C SER A 27 -4.43 21.30 23.84
N LYS A 28 -4.50 22.11 24.92
CA LYS A 28 -5.72 22.82 25.32
C LYS A 28 -6.41 23.60 24.19
N ASN A 29 -5.65 24.03 23.17
CA ASN A 29 -6.14 24.89 22.10
C ASN A 29 -6.13 24.20 20.71
N GLY A 30 -6.14 22.86 20.68
CA GLY A 30 -6.22 22.06 19.44
C GLY A 30 -5.02 21.14 19.22
N TYR A 31 -4.82 20.74 17.96
CA TYR A 31 -3.82 19.75 17.56
C TYR A 31 -2.61 20.40 16.90
N SER A 32 -1.46 19.74 16.94
CA SER A 32 -0.27 20.18 16.22
C SER A 32 0.47 19.02 15.58
N LEU A 33 0.92 19.23 14.34
CA LEU A 33 1.83 18.35 13.62
C LEU A 33 3.23 18.94 13.68
N LYS A 34 4.15 18.24 14.33
CA LYS A 34 5.57 18.59 14.37
C LYS A 34 6.32 17.71 13.38
N LYS A 35 7.02 18.32 12.42
CA LYS A 35 7.99 17.61 11.59
C LYS A 35 9.34 17.60 12.29
N MET A 36 9.91 16.41 12.42
CA MET A 36 11.18 16.17 13.08
C MET A 36 12.11 15.44 12.11
N LYS A 37 13.41 15.78 12.14
CA LYS A 37 14.47 15.06 11.43
C LYS A 37 15.27 14.27 12.44
N LYS A 38 15.29 12.94 12.30
CA LYS A 38 16.12 12.04 13.10
C LYS A 38 17.31 11.60 12.27
N THR A 39 18.51 11.90 12.75
CA THR A 39 19.76 11.44 12.15
C THR A 39 20.29 10.28 12.98
N ILE A 40 20.54 9.14 12.35
CA ILE A 40 21.19 7.98 12.97
C ILE A 40 22.58 7.84 12.35
N VAL A 41 23.60 7.86 13.17
CA VAL A 41 24.99 7.63 12.75
C VAL A 41 25.45 6.31 13.33
N ILE A 42 25.87 5.40 12.45
CA ILE A 42 26.41 4.10 12.82
C ILE A 42 27.92 4.19 12.78
N PHE A 43 28.54 3.93 13.93
CA PHE A 43 29.98 3.90 14.08
C PHE A 43 30.42 2.44 14.25
N PRO A 44 31.39 1.96 13.44
CA PRO A 44 32.07 0.73 13.77
C PRO A 44 32.88 0.98 15.04
N ASP A 45 32.61 0.21 16.10
CA ASP A 45 33.50 0.22 17.25
C ASP A 45 34.81 -0.44 16.80
N ARG A 46 35.95 0.22 17.05
CA ARG A 46 37.27 -0.31 16.69
C ARG A 46 37.79 -1.30 17.74
N ILE A 47 37.27 -1.21 18.96
CA ILE A 47 37.68 -2.03 20.11
C ILE A 47 36.78 -3.25 20.23
N ASN A 48 35.49 -3.10 19.91
CA ASN A 48 34.50 -4.18 19.90
C ASN A 48 34.10 -4.49 18.46
N THR A 49 33.95 -5.76 18.06
CA THR A 49 33.52 -6.12 16.69
C THR A 49 32.05 -5.76 16.38
N ASN A 50 31.39 -5.05 17.30
CA ASN A 50 30.00 -4.59 17.20
C ASN A 50 29.92 -3.15 16.69
N ALA A 51 28.88 -2.84 15.92
CA ALA A 51 28.55 -1.46 15.57
C ALA A 51 27.69 -0.83 16.68
N HIS A 52 27.94 0.44 17.02
CA HIS A 52 27.04 1.23 17.87
C HIS A 52 26.39 2.35 17.05
N ALA A 53 25.25 2.85 17.53
CA ALA A 53 24.46 3.86 16.84
C ALA A 53 24.13 5.03 17.76
N GLU A 54 24.35 6.25 17.27
CA GLU A 54 23.90 7.48 17.92
C GLU A 54 22.73 8.08 17.15
N ALA A 55 21.74 8.61 17.87
CA ALA A 55 20.58 9.25 17.26
C ALA A 55 20.39 10.68 17.79
N GLN A 56 20.30 11.63 16.87
CA GLN A 56 19.98 13.03 17.17
C GLN A 56 18.68 13.43 16.47
N THR A 57 17.81 14.15 17.18
CA THR A 57 16.51 14.60 16.65
C THR A 57 16.46 16.12 16.61
N GLN A 58 16.16 16.68 15.44
CA GLN A 58 16.03 18.11 15.21
C GLN A 58 14.59 18.48 14.88
N HIS A 59 14.06 19.51 15.53
CA HIS A 59 12.78 20.11 15.16
C HIS A 59 12.89 20.86 13.83
N VAL A 60 11.98 20.59 12.90
CA VAL A 60 11.94 21.27 11.60
C VAL A 60 10.86 22.35 11.58
N TYR A 61 9.62 21.98 11.86
CA TYR A 61 8.52 22.93 11.95
C TYR A 61 7.36 22.38 12.78
N THR A 62 6.48 23.28 13.21
CA THR A 62 5.18 22.96 13.83
C THR A 62 4.06 23.61 13.04
N LYS A 63 3.01 22.85 12.72
CA LYS A 63 1.73 23.38 12.20
C LYS A 63 0.63 23.08 13.19
N LYS A 64 -0.23 24.07 13.47
CA LYS A 64 -1.36 23.94 14.41
C LYS A 64 -2.68 23.81 13.65
N PHE A 65 -3.62 23.08 14.23
CA PHE A 65 -4.94 22.75 13.70
C PHE A 65 -5.98 22.89 14.81
N ARG A 66 -7.20 23.32 14.45
CA ARG A 66 -8.28 23.45 15.44
C ARG A 66 -8.95 22.11 15.74
N SER A 67 -8.89 21.17 14.81
CA SER A 67 -9.46 19.83 14.94
C SER A 67 -8.59 18.76 14.23
N LEU A 68 -8.83 17.48 14.52
CA LEU A 68 -8.24 16.37 13.77
C LEU A 68 -8.74 16.33 12.30
N LEU A 69 -9.95 16.82 12.03
CA LEU A 69 -10.46 16.98 10.67
C LEU A 69 -9.64 18.00 9.88
N ASP A 70 -9.34 19.17 10.46
CA ASP A 70 -8.48 20.18 9.80
C ASP A 70 -7.08 19.64 9.53
N PHE A 71 -6.54 18.86 10.47
CA PHE A 71 -5.28 18.16 10.30
C PHE A 71 -5.36 17.18 9.13
N TRP A 72 -6.40 16.34 9.08
CA TRP A 72 -6.55 15.35 8.02
C TRP A 72 -6.68 16.01 6.65
N ASN A 73 -7.58 16.97 6.51
CA ASN A 73 -7.79 17.75 5.28
C ASN A 73 -6.50 18.43 4.81
N TYR A 74 -5.65 18.87 5.74
CA TYR A 74 -4.36 19.45 5.40
C TYR A 74 -3.40 18.40 4.82
N ILE A 75 -3.25 17.24 5.46
CA ILE A 75 -2.31 16.21 4.98
C ILE A 75 -2.80 15.58 3.68
N THR A 76 -4.12 15.40 3.49
CA THR A 76 -4.70 14.83 2.26
C THR A 76 -4.95 15.86 1.17
N LYS A 77 -4.45 17.09 1.31
CA LYS A 77 -4.53 18.11 0.24
C LYS A 77 -3.69 17.73 -0.98
N SER A 78 -2.60 16.99 -0.77
CA SER A 78 -1.77 16.44 -1.85
C SER A 78 -2.38 15.16 -2.40
N GLU A 79 -2.43 15.00 -3.73
CA GLU A 79 -2.86 13.74 -4.37
C GLU A 79 -1.98 12.55 -3.94
N LYS A 80 -0.72 12.81 -3.59
CA LYS A 80 0.24 11.80 -3.11
C LYS A 80 0.53 11.91 -1.61
N TRP A 81 -0.44 12.36 -0.83
CA TRP A 81 -0.32 12.53 0.63
C TRP A 81 0.25 11.29 1.33
N TYR A 82 -0.11 10.10 0.87
CA TYR A 82 0.32 8.83 1.45
C TYR A 82 1.84 8.60 1.32
N LEU A 83 2.52 9.24 0.36
CA LEU A 83 3.98 9.23 0.21
C LEU A 83 4.65 10.30 1.10
N GLU A 84 4.03 11.47 1.21
CA GLU A 84 4.54 12.60 1.99
C GLU A 84 4.47 12.36 3.51
N TYR A 85 3.40 11.69 3.92
CA TYR A 85 3.11 11.31 5.29
C TYR A 85 3.05 9.79 5.36
N GLN A 86 4.08 9.19 5.94
CA GLN A 86 4.12 7.73 6.10
C GLN A 86 3.42 7.33 7.39
N ALA A 87 2.52 6.35 7.33
CA ALA A 87 1.79 5.82 8.49
C ALA A 87 2.70 5.56 9.71
N ASN A 88 3.82 4.87 9.51
CA ASN A 88 4.77 4.51 10.56
C ASN A 88 5.61 5.69 11.08
N SER A 89 5.54 6.84 10.42
CA SER A 89 6.28 8.04 10.81
C SER A 89 5.50 8.92 11.80
N ILE A 90 4.20 8.66 12.02
CA ILE A 90 3.39 9.39 12.99
C ILE A 90 3.59 8.77 14.38
N GLN A 91 4.31 9.47 15.24
CA GLN A 91 4.47 9.06 16.65
C GLN A 91 3.16 9.23 17.42
N HIS A 92 2.91 8.30 18.34
CA HIS A 92 1.72 8.26 19.20
C HIS A 92 0.39 8.16 18.45
N ILE A 93 0.39 7.56 17.26
CA ILE A 93 -0.82 7.38 16.44
C ILE A 93 -1.90 6.60 17.19
N GLU A 94 -1.53 5.72 18.12
CA GLU A 94 -2.44 4.98 19.00
C GLU A 94 -3.40 5.87 19.78
N ASN A 95 -3.01 7.11 20.09
CA ASN A 95 -3.86 8.06 20.83
C ASN A 95 -4.92 8.73 19.95
N TYR A 96 -4.80 8.63 18.62
CA TYR A 96 -5.65 9.34 17.66
C TYR A 96 -6.34 8.41 16.66
N ILE A 97 -5.94 7.14 16.61
CA ILE A 97 -6.34 6.20 15.55
C ILE A 97 -7.85 5.99 15.49
N GLU A 98 -8.54 5.98 16.63
CA GLU A 98 -9.99 5.81 16.69
C GLU A 98 -10.73 6.94 15.94
N ILE A 99 -10.30 8.18 16.16
CA ILE A 99 -10.89 9.36 15.52
C ILE A 99 -10.41 9.49 14.06
N LEU A 100 -9.16 9.08 13.78
CA LEU A 100 -8.57 9.15 12.43
C LEU A 100 -9.03 8.02 11.49
N ALA A 101 -9.46 6.88 12.03
CA ALA A 101 -9.84 5.70 11.24
C ALA A 101 -10.86 5.98 10.13
N PRO A 102 -12.00 6.67 10.36
CA PRO A 102 -12.94 6.99 9.29
C PRO A 102 -12.30 7.79 8.15
N PHE A 103 -11.38 8.71 8.48
CA PHE A 103 -10.70 9.54 7.51
C PHE A 103 -9.68 8.73 6.70
N ILE A 104 -8.89 7.87 7.35
CA ILE A 104 -7.95 6.95 6.70
C ILE A 104 -8.70 6.02 5.73
N VAL A 105 -9.80 5.42 6.18
CA VAL A 105 -10.60 4.51 5.35
C VAL A 105 -11.15 5.24 4.14
N LYS A 106 -11.78 6.40 4.35
CA LYS A 106 -12.33 7.21 3.26
C LYS A 106 -11.27 7.56 2.23
N SER A 107 -10.15 8.15 2.64
CA SER A 107 -9.12 8.62 1.72
C SER A 107 -8.43 7.46 0.99
N THR A 108 -8.15 6.34 1.66
CA THR A 108 -7.55 5.18 0.97
C THR A 108 -8.54 4.49 0.02
N ASN A 109 -9.83 4.45 0.35
CA ASN A 109 -10.86 3.96 -0.57
C ASN A 109 -11.03 4.87 -1.79
N GLU A 110 -10.93 6.18 -1.64
CA GLU A 110 -10.94 7.15 -2.75
C GLU A 110 -9.75 6.90 -3.70
N LEU A 111 -8.53 6.73 -3.16
CA LEU A 111 -7.36 6.34 -3.96
C LEU A 111 -7.62 5.05 -4.77
N ARG A 112 -8.16 4.01 -4.13
CA ARG A 112 -8.51 2.72 -4.78
C ARG A 112 -9.60 2.86 -5.83
N ARG A 113 -10.63 3.69 -5.58
CA ARG A 113 -11.71 3.93 -6.54
C ARG A 113 -11.16 4.60 -7.80
N ASN A 114 -10.32 5.60 -7.62
CA ASN A 114 -9.81 6.40 -8.74
C ASN A 114 -8.63 5.71 -9.44
N MET A 115 -7.94 4.78 -8.78
CA MET A 115 -6.67 4.18 -9.19
C MET A 115 -5.53 5.20 -9.23
N GLU A 116 -5.55 6.16 -8.28
CA GLU A 116 -4.60 7.28 -8.16
C GLU A 116 -3.33 6.90 -7.38
N PHE A 117 -2.68 5.81 -7.78
CA PHE A 117 -1.43 5.35 -7.17
C PHE A 117 -0.70 4.36 -8.07
N SER A 118 0.62 4.28 -7.93
CA SER A 118 1.44 3.31 -8.68
C SER A 118 1.48 1.92 -8.05
N GLU A 119 1.92 0.91 -8.80
CA GLU A 119 2.16 -0.41 -8.20
C GLU A 119 3.18 -0.35 -7.06
N LYS A 120 4.20 0.51 -7.20
CA LYS A 120 5.25 0.71 -6.18
C LYS A 120 4.69 1.34 -4.90
N ASP A 121 3.56 2.04 -5.01
CA ASP A 121 2.92 2.75 -3.90
C ASP A 121 2.01 1.86 -3.06
N ILE A 122 1.66 0.66 -3.54
CA ILE A 122 0.71 -0.25 -2.89
C ILE A 122 1.11 -0.53 -1.44
N PHE A 123 2.40 -0.76 -1.18
CA PHE A 123 2.89 -1.01 0.18
C PHE A 123 2.75 0.19 1.10
N THR A 124 2.84 1.41 0.57
CA THR A 124 2.67 2.63 1.35
C THR A 124 1.20 2.83 1.73
N ILE A 125 0.27 2.59 0.79
CA ILE A 125 -1.18 2.62 1.08
C ILE A 125 -1.54 1.50 2.07
N ALA A 126 -1.01 0.29 1.86
CA ALA A 126 -1.24 -0.83 2.78
C ALA A 126 -0.70 -0.55 4.19
N ALA A 127 0.37 0.24 4.34
CA ALA A 127 0.87 0.64 5.66
C ALA A 127 -0.16 1.47 6.44
N TRP A 128 -0.95 2.31 5.76
CA TRP A 128 -2.05 3.06 6.37
C TRP A 128 -3.20 2.16 6.80
N ASP A 129 -3.61 1.21 5.97
CA ASP A 129 -4.60 0.19 6.33
C ASP A 129 -4.14 -0.65 7.54
N ASN A 130 -2.85 -0.99 7.58
CA ASN A 130 -2.27 -1.82 8.65
C ASN A 130 -2.30 -1.13 10.01
N LEU A 131 -2.38 0.22 10.07
CA LEU A 131 -2.67 0.91 11.32
C LEU A 131 -4.04 0.48 11.85
N LEU A 132 -5.05 0.44 10.99
CA LEU A 132 -6.42 0.06 11.38
C LEU A 132 -6.46 -1.38 11.91
N PHE A 133 -5.75 -2.31 11.26
CA PHE A 133 -5.68 -3.70 11.73
C PHE A 133 -4.93 -3.84 13.06
N ARG A 134 -3.84 -3.09 13.26
CA ARG A 134 -3.04 -3.15 14.50
C ARG A 134 -3.84 -2.75 15.74
N TYR A 135 -4.76 -1.80 15.58
CA TYR A 135 -5.56 -1.28 16.70
C TYR A 135 -7.00 -1.81 16.72
N LYS A 136 -7.36 -2.69 15.76
CA LYS A 136 -8.70 -3.29 15.62
C LYS A 136 -9.19 -4.00 16.88
N GLU A 137 -8.32 -4.71 17.59
CA GLU A 137 -8.68 -5.48 18.79
C GLU A 137 -8.79 -4.62 20.05
N LYS A 138 -8.28 -3.38 20.03
CA LYS A 138 -8.23 -2.51 21.21
C LYS A 138 -9.40 -1.54 21.33
N SER A 139 -10.26 -1.45 20.31
CA SER A 139 -11.43 -0.58 20.32
C SER A 139 -12.60 -1.33 19.70
N GLU A 140 -13.71 -1.49 20.43
CA GLU A 140 -14.99 -2.04 19.95
C GLU A 140 -15.60 -1.26 18.75
N LEU A 141 -14.94 -0.18 18.32
CA LEU A 141 -15.45 0.90 17.47
C LEU A 141 -15.12 0.81 15.95
N VAL A 142 -14.62 -0.32 15.44
CA VAL A 142 -13.97 -0.30 14.09
C VAL A 142 -14.85 -0.72 12.92
N PHE A 143 -16.14 -1.03 13.08
CA PHE A 143 -16.95 -1.47 11.92
C PHE A 143 -18.38 -0.92 11.91
N LYS A 144 -18.52 0.39 11.69
CA LYS A 144 -19.65 0.88 10.88
C LYS A 144 -19.34 0.62 9.41
N GLU A 145 -20.34 0.31 8.58
CA GLU A 145 -20.17 0.01 7.14
C GLU A 145 -19.36 1.11 6.40
N SER A 146 -19.45 2.37 6.85
CA SER A 146 -18.69 3.52 6.34
C SER A 146 -17.18 3.49 6.63
N GLN A 147 -16.73 2.59 7.51
CA GLN A 147 -15.32 2.41 7.93
C GLN A 147 -14.70 1.12 7.38
N LYS A 148 -15.38 0.44 6.45
CA LYS A 148 -14.84 -0.76 5.81
C LYS A 148 -13.86 -0.39 4.69
N LEU A 149 -12.70 -1.03 4.68
CA LEU A 149 -11.79 -0.99 3.54
C LEU A 149 -12.45 -1.68 2.34
N LYS A 150 -12.49 -0.98 1.21
CA LYS A 150 -13.16 -1.41 -0.02
C LYS A 150 -12.15 -1.51 -1.15
N ALA A 151 -12.42 -2.43 -2.06
CA ALA A 151 -11.69 -2.55 -3.33
C ALA A 151 -12.63 -2.22 -4.48
N PHE A 152 -12.06 -1.69 -5.57
CA PHE A 152 -12.82 -1.32 -6.76
C PHE A 152 -12.22 -2.01 -7.98
N CYS A 153 -13.04 -2.25 -9.00
CA CYS A 153 -12.59 -2.80 -10.27
C CYS A 153 -11.74 -1.77 -11.00
N ALA A 154 -10.54 -2.15 -11.41
CA ALA A 154 -9.67 -1.25 -12.17
C ALA A 154 -10.22 -0.84 -13.55
N ASN A 155 -11.12 -1.65 -14.14
CA ASN A 155 -11.79 -1.28 -15.37
C ASN A 155 -13.07 -0.45 -15.14
N CYS A 156 -14.11 -1.05 -14.55
CA CYS A 156 -15.45 -0.46 -14.48
C CYS A 156 -15.73 0.36 -13.21
N LYS A 157 -14.76 0.45 -12.28
CA LYS A 157 -14.84 1.20 -11.01
C LYS A 157 -15.92 0.76 -10.02
N LYS A 158 -16.74 -0.26 -10.35
CA LYS A 158 -17.66 -0.89 -9.40
C LYS A 158 -16.92 -1.47 -8.21
N GLU A 159 -17.54 -1.42 -7.04
CA GLU A 159 -17.02 -2.04 -5.81
C GLU A 159 -16.89 -3.56 -6.02
N ARG A 160 -15.80 -4.14 -5.53
CA ARG A 160 -15.57 -5.59 -5.53
C ARG A 160 -15.97 -6.17 -4.19
N ILE A 161 -16.48 -7.41 -4.22
CA ILE A 161 -16.93 -8.14 -3.03
C ILE A 161 -15.81 -8.29 -2.00
N GLU A 162 -14.59 -8.59 -2.46
CA GLU A 162 -13.45 -8.85 -1.60
C GLU A 162 -12.40 -7.74 -1.67
N PHE A 163 -12.01 -7.26 -0.49
CA PHE A 163 -10.87 -6.38 -0.31
C PHE A 163 -9.57 -7.18 -0.22
N SER A 164 -8.60 -6.84 -1.07
CA SER A 164 -7.23 -7.35 -0.99
C SER A 164 -6.23 -6.22 -1.15
N GLN A 165 -5.44 -5.97 -0.11
CA GLN A 165 -4.31 -5.03 -0.16
C GLN A 165 -3.26 -5.43 -1.20
N ARG A 166 -3.19 -6.72 -1.56
CA ARG A 166 -2.22 -7.26 -2.54
C ARG A 166 -2.60 -6.95 -3.98
N TYR A 167 -3.90 -6.86 -4.26
CA TYR A 167 -4.43 -6.72 -5.62
C TYR A 167 -5.40 -5.54 -5.72
N PRO A 168 -4.99 -4.31 -5.34
CA PRO A 168 -5.91 -3.17 -5.33
C PRO A 168 -6.32 -2.75 -6.76
N LYS A 169 -5.47 -3.01 -7.76
CA LYS A 169 -5.70 -2.73 -9.19
C LYS A 169 -6.30 -3.89 -9.98
N SER A 170 -6.89 -4.90 -9.33
CA SER A 170 -7.51 -6.00 -10.07
C SER A 170 -8.93 -5.69 -10.56
N ILE A 171 -9.37 -6.41 -11.58
CA ILE A 171 -10.72 -6.31 -12.14
C ILE A 171 -11.73 -7.16 -11.36
N CYS A 172 -13.03 -6.89 -11.55
CA CYS A 172 -14.13 -7.70 -11.00
C CYS A 172 -14.45 -8.89 -11.92
N HIS A 173 -15.23 -9.85 -11.41
CA HIS A 173 -15.65 -11.04 -12.17
C HIS A 173 -16.38 -10.69 -13.49
N GLU A 174 -17.27 -9.70 -13.49
CA GLU A 174 -17.94 -9.23 -14.72
C GLU A 174 -16.99 -8.67 -15.79
N CYS A 175 -15.83 -8.14 -15.39
CA CYS A 175 -14.81 -7.66 -16.31
C CYS A 175 -13.88 -8.80 -16.72
N PHE A 176 -13.65 -9.77 -15.83
CA PHE A 176 -12.86 -10.96 -16.13
C PHE A 176 -13.45 -11.73 -17.32
N SER A 177 -14.78 -11.84 -17.43
CA SER A 177 -15.44 -12.51 -18.55
C SER A 177 -15.45 -11.74 -19.88
N LYS A 178 -14.89 -10.53 -19.92
CA LYS A 178 -14.88 -9.65 -21.10
C LYS A 178 -13.48 -9.40 -21.66
N ILE A 179 -12.47 -10.09 -21.12
CA ILE A 179 -11.10 -9.90 -21.54
C ILE A 179 -10.87 -10.51 -22.93
N THR A 180 -10.02 -9.86 -23.69
CA THR A 180 -9.69 -10.21 -25.06
C THR A 180 -8.19 -10.14 -25.30
N ASP A 181 -7.73 -10.72 -26.40
CA ASP A 181 -6.41 -10.41 -26.96
C ASP A 181 -6.41 -9.00 -27.62
N ASN A 182 -5.31 -8.63 -28.28
CA ASN A 182 -5.20 -7.34 -28.96
C ASN A 182 -6.07 -7.21 -30.23
N THR A 183 -6.62 -8.32 -30.74
CA THR A 183 -7.51 -8.36 -31.92
C THR A 183 -8.99 -8.34 -31.54
N GLY A 184 -9.30 -8.45 -30.25
CA GLY A 184 -10.67 -8.53 -29.73
C GLY A 184 -11.21 -9.95 -29.58
N ARG A 185 -10.36 -10.98 -29.78
CA ARG A 185 -10.76 -12.38 -29.57
C ARG A 185 -10.76 -12.70 -28.08
N SER A 186 -11.83 -13.33 -27.60
CA SER A 186 -12.01 -13.63 -26.17
C SER A 186 -10.96 -14.61 -25.65
N VAL A 187 -10.42 -14.32 -24.47
CA VAL A 187 -9.44 -15.17 -23.77
C VAL A 187 -9.90 -15.46 -22.33
N GLU A 188 -9.40 -16.55 -21.76
CA GLU A 188 -9.64 -16.95 -20.38
C GLU A 188 -8.36 -17.48 -19.76
N PHE A 189 -8.17 -17.26 -18.45
CA PHE A 189 -6.95 -17.66 -17.75
C PHE A 189 -7.25 -18.63 -16.63
N PHE A 190 -6.43 -19.68 -16.53
CA PHE A 190 -6.52 -20.71 -15.50
C PHE A 190 -5.16 -20.97 -14.85
N ASN A 191 -5.18 -21.60 -13.69
CA ASN A 191 -3.96 -22.17 -13.14
C ASN A 191 -3.51 -23.34 -14.02
N SER A 192 -2.22 -23.36 -14.38
CA SER A 192 -1.66 -24.36 -15.31
C SER A 192 -1.30 -25.68 -14.61
N HIS A 193 -1.36 -25.74 -13.28
CA HIS A 193 -1.00 -26.91 -12.50
C HIS A 193 -2.10 -27.33 -11.52
N ILE A 194 -2.20 -28.64 -11.28
CA ILE A 194 -3.22 -29.29 -10.42
C ILE A 194 -3.19 -28.78 -8.96
N GLY A 195 -2.08 -28.19 -8.51
CA GLY A 195 -1.95 -27.56 -7.19
C GLY A 195 -2.50 -26.13 -7.10
N GLY A 196 -3.15 -25.61 -8.15
CA GLY A 196 -3.69 -24.25 -8.17
C GLY A 196 -2.64 -23.16 -8.40
N TYR A 197 -1.48 -23.52 -8.96
CA TYR A 197 -0.39 -22.58 -9.28
C TYR A 197 -0.16 -22.47 -10.80
N GLY A 198 0.66 -21.49 -11.19
CA GLY A 198 0.87 -21.07 -12.57
C GLY A 198 -0.30 -20.27 -13.15
N CYS A 199 -0.09 -19.73 -14.35
CA CYS A 199 -1.08 -18.95 -15.09
C CYS A 199 -0.94 -19.25 -16.58
N GLN A 200 -2.01 -19.74 -17.21
CA GLN A 200 -2.06 -20.02 -18.64
C GLN A 200 -3.34 -19.43 -19.23
N GLY A 201 -3.18 -18.71 -20.34
CA GLY A 201 -4.31 -18.24 -21.15
C GLY A 201 -4.74 -19.26 -22.19
N TYR A 202 -6.02 -19.24 -22.53
CA TYR A 202 -6.62 -19.98 -23.64
C TYR A 202 -7.65 -19.10 -24.36
N TYR A 203 -7.88 -19.36 -25.64
CA TYR A 203 -9.01 -18.73 -26.32
C TYR A 203 -10.32 -19.33 -25.83
N SER A 204 -11.26 -18.46 -25.46
CA SER A 204 -12.54 -18.86 -24.91
C SER A 204 -13.32 -19.73 -25.89
N GLY A 205 -14.02 -20.74 -25.39
CA GLY A 205 -14.81 -21.67 -26.21
C GLY A 205 -14.01 -22.77 -26.92
N THR A 206 -12.70 -22.83 -26.70
CA THR A 206 -11.84 -23.90 -27.26
C THR A 206 -11.64 -25.08 -26.30
N ASN A 207 -12.31 -25.08 -25.13
CA ASN A 207 -12.13 -26.11 -24.09
C ASN A 207 -10.66 -26.32 -23.71
N GLN A 208 -9.91 -25.21 -23.58
CA GLN A 208 -8.48 -25.20 -23.26
C GLN A 208 -7.59 -25.96 -24.27
N GLN A 209 -8.02 -26.05 -25.54
CA GLN A 209 -7.23 -26.68 -26.61
C GLN A 209 -6.33 -25.69 -27.34
N GLU A 210 -6.77 -24.43 -27.48
CA GLU A 210 -5.99 -23.38 -28.13
C GLU A 210 -5.41 -22.42 -27.10
N LYS A 211 -4.09 -22.48 -26.92
CA LYS A 211 -3.38 -21.66 -25.95
C LYS A 211 -3.28 -20.21 -26.41
N TYR A 212 -3.41 -19.33 -25.43
CA TYR A 212 -3.01 -17.94 -25.52
C TYR A 212 -1.71 -17.76 -24.71
N GLU A 213 -0.61 -17.51 -25.41
CA GLU A 213 0.74 -17.54 -24.84
C GLU A 213 1.14 -16.24 -24.13
N GLU A 214 0.33 -15.18 -24.23
CA GLU A 214 0.59 -13.93 -23.54
C GLU A 214 -0.14 -13.85 -22.19
N ALA A 215 0.49 -13.19 -21.22
CA ALA A 215 -0.16 -12.79 -19.97
C ALA A 215 -1.00 -11.50 -20.14
N VAL A 216 -0.77 -10.76 -21.22
CA VAL A 216 -1.42 -9.48 -21.48
C VAL A 216 -2.82 -9.71 -22.02
N CYS A 217 -3.81 -8.99 -21.52
CA CYS A 217 -5.16 -8.99 -22.08
C CYS A 217 -5.77 -7.59 -22.09
N TYR A 218 -6.91 -7.45 -22.76
CA TYR A 218 -7.54 -6.17 -23.02
C TYR A 218 -9.01 -6.19 -22.65
N ILE A 219 -9.49 -5.10 -22.08
CA ILE A 219 -10.91 -4.81 -21.88
C ILE A 219 -11.12 -3.32 -22.11
N ASP A 220 -12.12 -2.97 -22.92
CA ASP A 220 -12.44 -1.58 -23.28
C ASP A 220 -11.19 -0.78 -23.76
N GLY A 221 -10.30 -1.44 -24.53
CA GLY A 221 -9.07 -0.85 -25.05
C GLY A 221 -7.93 -0.64 -24.03
N LYS A 222 -8.15 -0.98 -22.75
CA LYS A 222 -7.13 -0.88 -21.69
C LYS A 222 -6.38 -2.20 -21.57
N LYS A 223 -5.07 -2.11 -21.35
CA LYS A 223 -4.16 -3.24 -21.15
C LYS A 223 -4.16 -3.70 -19.69
N PHE A 224 -4.26 -5.01 -19.48
CA PHE A 224 -4.16 -5.69 -18.19
C PHE A 224 -3.17 -6.85 -18.29
N VAL A 225 -2.75 -7.35 -17.13
CA VAL A 225 -1.88 -8.53 -17.03
C VAL A 225 -2.51 -9.55 -16.10
N ALA A 226 -2.59 -10.79 -16.58
CA ALA A 226 -2.96 -11.96 -15.81
C ALA A 226 -1.73 -12.55 -15.11
N GLU A 227 -1.85 -12.80 -13.81
CA GLU A 227 -0.79 -13.38 -12.99
C GLU A 227 -1.38 -14.40 -12.01
N GLU A 228 -0.55 -15.33 -11.56
CA GLU A 228 -0.90 -16.19 -10.43
C GLU A 228 -1.02 -15.35 -9.14
N ALA A 229 -2.12 -15.52 -8.42
CA ALA A 229 -2.27 -14.90 -7.11
C ALA A 229 -1.47 -15.66 -6.04
N ARG A 230 -1.09 -14.98 -4.95
CA ARG A 230 -0.15 -15.44 -3.90
C ARG A 230 -0.57 -16.76 -3.23
N PHE A 231 -1.85 -17.12 -3.29
CA PHE A 231 -2.41 -18.34 -2.69
C PHE A 231 -3.18 -19.17 -3.72
N GLY A 232 -2.76 -19.10 -4.98
CA GLY A 232 -3.46 -19.71 -6.11
C GLY A 232 -4.63 -18.88 -6.62
N GLY A 233 -5.17 -19.30 -7.75
CA GLY A 233 -6.10 -18.51 -8.56
C GLY A 233 -5.39 -17.51 -9.48
N ILE A 234 -6.17 -16.83 -10.32
CA ILE A 234 -5.68 -15.85 -11.28
C ILE A 234 -6.14 -14.45 -10.89
N VAL A 235 -5.20 -13.51 -10.88
CA VAL A 235 -5.50 -12.09 -10.78
C VAL A 235 -5.24 -11.41 -12.11
N ILE A 236 -6.21 -10.63 -12.59
CA ILE A 236 -6.02 -9.74 -13.74
C ILE A 236 -6.00 -8.31 -13.22
N SER A 237 -4.88 -7.62 -13.44
CA SER A 237 -4.63 -6.30 -12.85
C SER A 237 -4.13 -5.28 -13.85
N LEU A 238 -4.49 -4.02 -13.60
CA LEU A 238 -4.00 -2.88 -14.36
C LEU A 238 -2.55 -2.61 -13.99
N LYS A 239 -1.66 -2.65 -14.98
CA LYS A 239 -0.22 -2.41 -14.82
C LYS A 239 0.16 -1.11 -15.51
N GLU A 240 1.15 -0.42 -14.94
CA GLU A 240 1.73 0.82 -15.48
C GLU A 240 2.88 0.52 -16.44
#